data_AF-A0A7Y2TAX4-F1
#
_entry.id   AF-A0A7Y2TAX4-F1
#
_cell.length_a   1.000
_cell.length_b   1.000
_cell.length_c   1.000
_cell.angle_alpha   90.00
_cell.angle_beta   90.00
_cell.angle_gamma   90.00
#
_symmetry.space_group_name_H-M   'P 1'
#
loop_
_entity.id
_entity.type
_entity.pdbx_description
1 polymer ?
#
loop_
_entity_poly.entity_id
_entity_poly.type
_entity_poly.pdbx_seq_one_letter_code
_entity_poly.pdbx_strand_id
1 'polypeptide(L)'
;MKKDYIQYDPEFRIMVVALLESGEIASISEARKKFSIGGSMTIYKWIHSMGKQHILPKLKLRKLKDEIKYIEQSDPNLYDAIQKTLAS
;
A
#
# COMPACT_ATOMS: atom_id res chain seq x y z
N MET A 1 6.16 -26.61 10.74
CA MET A 1 6.28 -26.30 9.29
C MET A 1 7.57 -25.52 9.08
N LYS A 2 8.44 -25.95 8.15
CA LYS A 2 9.60 -25.14 7.73
C LYS A 2 9.06 -23.95 6.92
N LYS A 3 9.52 -22.74 7.26
CA LYS A 3 9.19 -21.53 6.53
C LYS A 3 10.27 -21.36 5.47
N ASP A 4 9.91 -21.47 4.20
CA ASP A 4 10.87 -21.22 3.13
C ASP A 4 11.23 -19.72 3.13
N TYR A 5 12.53 -19.44 3.26
CA TYR A 5 13.05 -18.08 3.21
C TYR A 5 13.40 -17.75 1.77
N ILE A 6 12.57 -16.92 1.15
CA ILE A 6 12.84 -16.39 -0.19
C ILE A 6 13.81 -15.21 -0.05
N GLN A 7 15.03 -15.39 -0.55
CA GLN A 7 15.99 -14.32 -0.71
C GLN A 7 15.94 -13.83 -2.15
N TYR A 8 15.90 -12.50 -2.33
CA TYR A 8 15.86 -11.86 -3.63
C TYR A 8 17.24 -11.28 -3.95
N ASP A 9 17.73 -11.51 -5.16
CA ASP A 9 19.00 -10.98 -5.63
C ASP A 9 19.02 -9.45 -5.66
N PRO A 10 20.18 -8.80 -5.47
CA PRO A 10 20.28 -7.34 -5.50
C PRO A 10 19.78 -6.74 -6.83
N GLU A 11 20.18 -7.31 -7.96
CA GLU A 11 19.78 -6.86 -9.30
C GLU A 11 18.26 -6.91 -9.49
N PHE A 12 17.65 -7.99 -9.01
CA PHE A 12 16.20 -8.16 -9.04
C PHE A 12 15.49 -7.04 -8.26
N ARG A 13 15.99 -6.70 -7.06
CA ARG A 13 15.41 -5.60 -6.26
C ARG A 13 15.51 -4.27 -6.99
N ILE A 14 16.66 -4.00 -7.61
CA ILE A 14 16.90 -2.76 -8.36
C ILE A 14 15.93 -2.67 -9.55
N MET A 15 15.81 -3.76 -10.33
CA MET A 15 14.88 -3.84 -11.47
C MET A 15 13.44 -3.56 -11.04
N VAL A 16 12.94 -4.22 -9.97
CA VAL A 16 11.57 -4.02 -9.48
C VAL A 16 11.33 -2.56 -9.08
N VAL A 17 12.29 -1.93 -8.40
CA VAL A 17 12.15 -0.52 -7.99
C VAL A 17 12.23 0.43 -9.19
N ALA A 18 13.06 0.16 -10.19
CA ALA A 18 13.13 0.95 -11.42
C ALA A 18 11.84 0.87 -12.25
N LEU A 19 11.19 -0.30 -12.30
CA LEU A 19 9.87 -0.46 -12.95
C LEU A 19 8.76 0.30 -12.23
N LEU A 20 8.82 0.37 -10.89
CA LEU A 20 7.90 1.19 -10.10
C LEU A 20 8.16 2.69 -10.29
N GLU A 21 9.42 3.10 -10.46
CA GLU A 21 9.79 4.49 -10.67
C GLU A 21 9.44 5.01 -12.07
N SER A 22 9.63 4.17 -13.10
CA SER A 22 9.24 4.49 -14.49
C SER A 22 7.73 4.48 -14.71
N GLY A 23 6.96 3.87 -13.80
CA GLY A 23 5.51 3.72 -13.93
C GLY A 23 5.08 2.55 -14.82
N GLU A 24 6.01 1.71 -15.28
CA GLU A 24 5.68 0.44 -15.96
C GLU A 24 4.91 -0.52 -15.04
N ILE A 25 5.09 -0.36 -13.73
CA ILE A 25 4.25 -1.01 -12.71
C ILE A 25 3.56 0.09 -11.91
N ALA A 26 2.23 0.08 -11.92
CA ALA A 26 1.44 1.16 -11.35
C ALA A 26 1.38 1.12 -9.81
N SER A 27 1.69 -0.03 -9.18
CA SER A 27 1.61 -0.15 -7.72
C SER A 27 2.46 -1.28 -7.11
N ILE A 28 2.76 -1.15 -5.82
CA ILE A 28 3.38 -2.21 -5.01
C ILE A 28 2.55 -3.50 -5.03
N SER A 29 1.22 -3.39 -5.06
CA SER A 29 0.31 -4.55 -5.11
C SER A 29 0.45 -5.30 -6.43
N GLU A 30 0.57 -4.57 -7.54
CA GLU A 30 0.82 -5.14 -8.86
C GLU A 30 2.20 -5.79 -8.94
N ALA A 31 3.27 -5.10 -8.50
CA ALA A 31 4.61 -5.69 -8.42
C ALA A 31 4.61 -6.99 -7.62
N ARG A 32 3.89 -7.01 -6.49
CA ARG A 32 3.76 -8.19 -5.64
C ARG A 32 3.14 -9.38 -6.38
N LYS A 33 2.06 -9.14 -7.13
CA LYS A 33 1.36 -10.18 -7.90
C LYS A 33 2.20 -10.64 -9.10
N LYS A 34 2.77 -9.71 -9.86
CA LYS A 34 3.53 -9.99 -11.08
C LYS A 34 4.79 -10.80 -10.81
N PHE A 35 5.46 -10.50 -9.70
CA PHE A 35 6.74 -11.12 -9.34
C PHE A 35 6.65 -12.11 -8.18
N SER A 36 5.44 -12.46 -7.74
CA SER A 36 5.19 -13.38 -6.61
C SER A 36 5.97 -13.03 -5.34
N ILE A 37 6.09 -11.73 -5.03
CA ILE A 37 6.83 -11.25 -3.86
C ILE A 37 5.99 -11.51 -2.61
N GLY A 38 6.61 -12.03 -1.56
CA GLY A 38 5.87 -12.48 -0.36
C GLY A 38 5.08 -11.38 0.37
N GLY A 39 5.45 -10.10 0.26
CA GLY A 39 4.75 -9.03 0.95
C GLY A 39 5.08 -7.63 0.43
N SER A 40 4.11 -6.72 0.56
CA SER A 40 4.26 -5.30 0.22
C SER A 40 5.36 -4.62 1.04
N MET A 41 5.51 -5.01 2.31
CA MET A 41 6.56 -4.51 3.20
C MET A 41 7.97 -4.82 2.68
N THR A 42 8.15 -5.93 1.97
CA THR A 42 9.44 -6.29 1.37
C THR A 42 9.87 -5.26 0.32
N ILE A 43 8.95 -4.89 -0.56
CA ILE A 43 9.17 -3.87 -1.60
C ILE A 43 9.38 -2.50 -0.95
N TYR A 44 8.61 -2.17 0.08
CA TYR A 44 8.77 -0.92 0.84
C TYR A 44 10.18 -0.79 1.43
N LYS A 45 10.72 -1.87 2.01
CA LYS A 45 12.09 -1.90 2.53
C LYS A 45 13.13 -1.66 1.44
N TRP A 46 12.95 -2.23 0.24
CA TRP A 46 13.86 -1.99 -0.88
C TRP A 46 13.86 -0.52 -1.31
N ILE A 47 12.67 0.05 -1.51
CA ILE A 47 12.51 1.47 -1.87
C ILE A 47 13.16 2.37 -0.82
N HIS A 48 12.95 2.10 0.46
CA HIS A 48 13.55 2.86 1.55
C HIS A 48 15.08 2.72 1.58
N SER A 49 15.61 1.50 1.43
CA SER A 49 17.05 1.24 1.41
C SER A 49 17.78 1.89 0.24
N MET A 50 17.08 2.10 -0.88
CA MET A 50 17.60 2.77 -2.08
C MET A 50 17.38 4.29 -2.07
N GLY A 51 16.77 4.84 -1.01
CA GLY A 51 16.49 6.28 -0.91
C GLY A 51 15.39 6.80 -1.84
N LYS A 52 14.64 5.93 -2.54
CA LYS A 52 13.63 6.31 -3.55
C LYS A 52 12.24 6.54 -2.95
N GLN A 53 12.19 7.22 -1.81
CA GLN A 53 10.96 7.44 -1.04
C GLN A 53 9.93 8.27 -1.81
N HIS A 54 10.35 9.02 -2.83
CA HIS A 54 9.47 9.78 -3.72
C HIS A 54 8.53 8.91 -4.57
N ILE A 55 8.86 7.63 -4.79
CA ILE A 55 7.98 6.67 -5.49
C ILE A 55 6.75 6.34 -4.64
N LEU A 56 6.89 6.41 -3.31
CA LEU A 56 5.80 6.07 -2.41
C LEU A 56 4.76 7.20 -2.43
N PRO A 57 3.45 6.86 -2.53
CA PRO A 57 2.41 7.87 -2.45
C PRO A 57 2.52 8.60 -1.11
N LYS A 58 2.44 9.93 -1.13
CA LYS A 58 2.40 10.75 0.09
C LYS A 58 1.29 10.24 0.99
N LEU A 59 1.65 9.83 2.20
CA LEU A 59 0.70 9.43 3.23
C LEU A 59 -0.17 10.63 3.60
N LYS A 60 -1.40 10.68 3.09
CA LYS A 60 -2.42 11.61 3.56
C LYS A 60 -3.14 10.97 4.72
N LEU A 61 -3.01 11.56 5.92
CA LEU A 61 -3.84 11.17 7.05
C LEU A 61 -5.29 11.47 6.67
N ARG A 62 -6.11 10.43 6.58
CA ARG A 62 -7.55 10.59 6.47
C ARG A 62 -8.11 10.87 7.85
N LYS A 63 -8.72 12.04 8.03
CA LYS A 63 -9.36 12.39 9.30
C LYS A 63 -10.73 11.74 9.34
N LEU A 64 -11.12 11.22 10.50
CA LEU A 64 -12.43 10.60 10.71
C LEU A 64 -13.58 11.50 10.23
N LYS A 65 -13.49 12.81 10.48
CA LYS A 65 -14.49 13.79 10.02
C LYS A 65 -14.65 13.83 8.50
N ASP A 66 -13.55 13.72 7.77
CA ASP A 66 -13.57 13.78 6.30
C ASP A 66 -14.13 12.46 5.73
N GLU A 67 -13.80 11.32 6.34
CA GLU A 67 -14.37 10.02 5.97
C GLU A 67 -15.87 9.92 6.26
N ILE A 68 -16.32 10.38 7.43
CA ILE A 68 -17.75 10.40 7.79
C ILE A 68 -18.54 11.22 6.77
N LYS A 69 -18.03 12.39 6.37
CA LYS A 69 -18.67 13.24 5.36
C LYS A 69 -18.73 12.58 3.98
N TYR A 70 -17.68 11.85 3.59
CA TYR A 70 -17.69 11.10 2.34
C TYR A 70 -18.70 9.94 2.36
N ILE A 71 -18.77 9.21 3.48
CA ILE A 71 -19.70 8.09 3.67
C ILE A 71 -21.15 8.58 3.72
N GLU A 72 -21.42 9.71 4.35
CA GLU A 72 -22.75 10.36 4.35
C GLU A 72 -23.31 10.52 2.92
N GLN A 73 -22.44 10.85 1.97
CA GLN A 73 -22.80 11.06 0.57
C GLN A 73 -22.84 9.77 -0.26
N SER A 74 -22.04 8.77 0.12
CA SER A 74 -21.81 7.56 -0.69
C SER A 74 -22.65 6.36 -0.25
N ASP A 75 -22.85 6.19 1.06
CA ASP A 75 -23.61 5.10 1.67
C ASP A 75 -24.30 5.57 2.97
N PRO A 76 -25.56 6.04 2.87
CA PRO A 76 -26.33 6.52 4.03
C PRO A 76 -26.58 5.45 5.11
N ASN A 77 -26.64 4.17 4.74
CA ASN A 77 -26.88 3.09 5.70
C ASN A 77 -25.65 2.88 6.59
N LEU A 78 -24.46 2.92 5.98
CA LEU A 78 -23.21 2.85 6.72
C LEU A 78 -23.01 4.09 7.61
N TYR A 79 -23.42 5.27 7.14
CA TYR A 79 -23.37 6.49 7.94
C TYR A 79 -24.19 6.38 9.24
N ASP A 80 -25.44 5.89 9.17
CA ASP A 80 -26.30 5.70 10.34
C ASP A 80 -25.70 4.71 11.35
N ALA A 81 -25.11 3.61 10.88
CA ALA A 81 -24.40 2.65 11.73
C ALA A 81 -23.18 3.27 12.44
N ILE A 82 -22.42 4.11 11.74
CA ILE A 82 -21.28 4.84 12.33
C ILE A 82 -21.76 5.82 13.40
N GLN A 83 -22.83 6.59 13.14
CA GLN A 83 -23.38 7.54 14.11
C GLN A 83 -23.85 6.86 15.39
N LYS A 84 -24.55 5.72 15.29
CA LYS A 84 -24.97 4.93 16.46
C LYS A 84 -23.79 4.44 17.31
N THR A 85 -22.69 4.08 16.66
CA THR A 85 -21.48 3.62 17.32
C THR A 85 -20.72 4.75 18.01
N LEU A 86 -20.72 5.95 17.43
CA LEU A 86 -20.09 7.14 18.02
C LEU A 86 -20.90 7.77 19.15
N ALA A 87 -22.22 7.55 19.17
CA ALA A 87 -23.13 8.02 20.20
C ALA A 87 -23.25 7.07 21.41
N SER A 88 -22.64 5.88 21.33
CA SER A 88 -22.56 4.89 22.43
C SER A 88 -21.26 5.02 23.20
#